data_AF-A0A1J0RCG3-F1
#
_entry.id   AF-A0A1J0RCG3-F1
#
_cell.length_a   1.000
_cell.length_b   1.000
_cell.length_c   1.000
_cell.angle_alpha   90.00
_cell.angle_beta   90.00
_cell.angle_gamma   90.00
#
_symmetry.space_group_name_H-M   'P 1'
#
loop_
_entity.id
_entity.type
_entity.pdbx_description
1 polymer ?
#
loop_
_entity_poly.entity_id
_entity_poly.type
_entity_poly.pdbx_seq_one_letter_code
_entity_poly.pdbx_strand_id
1 'polypeptide(L)'
;MLLKAVFLMALTSSGSCTNFHTYDKQVASPCDSSHYLDNMAAVASAALKAPAASVQTALTQAGQMAILAAKLDGPERAAAQIAAAQAISQGAEAIDTALKQWDNIIGGIAATSKLAAPNALIDEFRETRTGDLPAISQAGPFAIAKNLAVQATLKANDNGFCLQAQGTLKQTATPDATHSNQKSIITYAIKAKAKASDGDGENMVCLLGNAGTVSGATCGTTATAIGYKGGRLLEATQIKLTKKPGDTEQNYADTAESGIVPDKATINQLSKQIAHMEQAATKLTTAASVSPEASVIDTATKDEIARYLTDEKADYNKNKDAVDKFI
;
A
#
# COMPACT_ATOMS: atom_id res chain seq x y z
N MET A 1 37.01 42.67 -8.24
CA MET A 1 37.67 41.44 -7.74
C MET A 1 36.88 40.94 -6.54
N LEU A 2 36.63 39.63 -6.51
CA LEU A 2 36.15 38.82 -5.37
C LEU A 2 34.68 39.00 -4.93
N LEU A 3 33.76 38.33 -5.63
CA LEU A 3 32.79 37.46 -4.95
C LEU A 3 32.72 36.13 -5.72
N LYS A 4 33.74 35.30 -5.51
CA LYS A 4 33.74 33.91 -5.95
C LYS A 4 32.75 33.14 -5.07
N ALA A 5 31.90 32.35 -5.73
CA ALA A 5 31.15 31.23 -5.18
C ALA A 5 30.11 31.60 -4.11
N VAL A 6 28.95 32.12 -4.54
CA VAL A 6 27.71 31.76 -3.87
C VAL A 6 27.38 30.35 -4.36
N PHE A 7 27.69 29.37 -3.51
CA PHE A 7 27.30 27.98 -3.68
C PHE A 7 25.75 27.96 -3.77
N LEU A 8 25.19 27.87 -4.98
CA LEU A 8 23.87 27.28 -5.16
C LEU A 8 24.02 25.84 -4.70
N MET A 9 23.69 25.59 -3.44
CA MET A 9 23.37 24.25 -2.97
C MET A 9 22.08 23.86 -3.70
N ALA A 10 22.23 23.28 -4.89
CA ALA A 10 21.28 22.33 -5.44
C ALA A 10 21.24 21.15 -4.45
N LEU A 11 20.51 21.35 -3.35
CA LEU A 11 20.09 20.28 -2.47
C LEU A 11 19.11 19.47 -3.30
N THR A 12 19.64 18.48 -4.00
CA THR A 12 18.88 17.40 -4.62
C THR A 12 17.96 16.88 -3.54
N SER A 13 16.66 17.19 -3.63
CA SER A 13 15.66 16.59 -2.76
C SER A 13 15.82 15.09 -2.93
N SER A 14 16.26 14.42 -1.87
CA SER A 14 16.37 12.98 -1.81
C SER A 14 15.05 12.40 -2.29
N GLY A 15 15.13 11.65 -3.39
CA GLY A 15 13.98 11.16 -4.14
C GLY A 15 12.94 10.53 -3.22
N SER A 16 11.71 11.03 -3.30
CA SER A 16 10.55 10.35 -2.77
C SER A 16 10.35 9.08 -3.60
N CYS A 17 10.88 7.95 -3.12
CA CYS A 17 10.58 6.65 -3.67
C CYS A 17 9.06 6.40 -3.57
N THR A 18 8.31 6.69 -4.62
CA THR A 18 6.89 6.35 -4.78
C THR A 18 6.67 4.90 -5.19
N ASN A 19 7.64 4.04 -4.89
CA ASN A 19 7.43 2.61 -5.07
C ASN A 19 6.55 2.11 -3.92
N PHE A 20 5.26 1.93 -4.21
CA PHE A 20 4.29 1.35 -3.28
C PHE A 20 4.53 -0.14 -3.03
N HIS A 21 5.26 -0.81 -3.91
CA HIS A 21 5.52 -2.25 -3.85
C HIS A 21 6.91 -2.53 -3.25
N THR A 22 7.22 -1.93 -2.10
CA THR A 22 8.54 -1.98 -1.43
C THR A 22 8.64 -2.95 -0.26
N TYR A 23 7.57 -3.70 0.03
CA TYR A 23 7.62 -4.74 1.06
C TYR A 23 8.65 -5.80 0.67
N ASP A 24 9.57 -6.13 1.58
CA ASP A 24 10.78 -6.90 1.28
C ASP A 24 10.60 -8.41 1.41
N LYS A 25 9.42 -8.85 1.86
CA LYS A 25 9.05 -10.27 2.00
C LYS A 25 8.03 -10.69 0.96
N GLN A 26 8.03 -11.98 0.65
CA GLN A 26 7.02 -12.56 -0.21
C GLN A 26 5.63 -12.45 0.44
N VAL A 27 4.63 -12.00 -0.32
CA VAL A 27 3.23 -12.02 0.15
C VAL A 27 2.63 -13.41 -0.06
N ALA A 28 2.90 -14.34 0.86
CA ALA A 28 2.44 -15.73 0.79
C ALA A 28 1.42 -16.13 1.87
N SER A 29 1.12 -15.24 2.82
CA SER A 29 0.09 -15.43 3.84
C SER A 29 -0.80 -14.19 4.00
N PRO A 30 -1.97 -14.33 4.64
CA PRO A 30 -2.80 -13.19 5.00
C PRO A 30 -2.04 -12.15 5.86
N CYS A 31 -1.16 -12.56 6.76
CA CYS A 31 -0.38 -11.60 7.53
C CYS A 31 0.65 -10.83 6.70
N ASP A 32 1.33 -11.50 5.75
CA ASP A 32 2.20 -10.78 4.81
C ASP A 32 1.40 -9.76 4.00
N SER A 33 0.18 -10.11 3.58
CA SER A 33 -0.69 -9.20 2.82
C SER A 33 -1.10 -8.00 3.65
N SER A 34 -1.43 -8.20 4.93
CA SER A 34 -1.73 -7.10 5.86
C SER A 34 -0.53 -6.15 5.97
N HIS A 35 0.67 -6.68 6.23
CA HIS A 35 1.89 -5.88 6.36
C HIS A 35 2.26 -5.16 5.06
N TYR A 36 2.10 -5.82 3.92
CA TYR A 36 2.30 -5.23 2.61
C TYR A 36 1.36 -4.04 2.35
N LEU A 37 0.07 -4.18 2.66
CA LEU A 37 -0.91 -3.10 2.51
C LEU A 37 -0.69 -1.95 3.51
N ASP A 38 -0.28 -2.25 4.74
CA ASP A 38 0.12 -1.23 5.71
C ASP A 38 1.36 -0.45 5.25
N ASN A 39 2.32 -1.15 4.62
CA ASN A 39 3.47 -0.50 3.99
C ASN A 39 3.05 0.43 2.84
N MET A 40 2.11 0.02 1.98
CA MET A 40 1.55 0.90 0.95
C MET A 40 0.95 2.17 1.55
N ALA A 41 0.18 2.04 2.64
CA ALA A 41 -0.41 3.18 3.34
C ALA A 41 0.67 4.10 3.93
N ALA A 42 1.75 3.55 4.48
CA ALA A 42 2.88 4.31 5.01
C ALA A 42 3.60 5.10 3.90
N VAL A 43 3.86 4.47 2.75
CA VAL A 43 4.45 5.13 1.57
C VAL A 43 3.54 6.26 1.06
N ALA A 44 2.22 6.02 1.00
CA ALA A 44 1.25 7.04 0.61
C ALA A 44 1.25 8.24 1.57
N SER A 45 1.27 7.97 2.88
CA SER A 45 1.30 9.00 3.92
C SER A 45 2.58 9.83 3.83
N ALA A 46 3.72 9.19 3.58
CA ALA A 46 4.99 9.88 3.36
C ALA A 46 4.95 10.76 2.12
N ALA A 47 4.38 10.27 1.01
CA ALA A 47 4.20 11.06 -0.21
C ALA A 47 3.30 12.30 0.02
N LEU A 48 2.26 12.17 0.84
CA LEU A 48 1.38 13.31 1.19
C LEU A 48 2.04 14.34 2.10
N LYS A 49 3.02 13.92 2.93
CA LYS A 49 3.77 14.82 3.81
C LYS A 49 4.91 15.54 3.08
N ALA A 50 5.43 14.99 1.99
CA ALA A 50 6.57 15.55 1.26
C ALA A 50 6.37 17.00 0.79
N PRO A 51 5.20 17.42 0.27
CA PRO A 51 4.95 18.81 -0.12
C PRO A 51 5.16 19.82 1.01
N ALA A 52 4.81 19.48 2.26
CA ALA A 52 5.00 20.37 3.40
C ALA A 52 6.50 20.63 3.67
N ALA A 53 7.34 19.60 3.53
CA ALA A 53 8.79 19.75 3.63
C ALA A 53 9.34 20.61 2.48
N SER A 54 8.85 20.41 1.25
CA SER A 54 9.22 21.24 0.09
C SER A 54 8.88 22.72 0.31
N VAL A 55 7.72 23.03 0.91
CA VAL A 55 7.33 24.42 1.22
C VAL A 55 8.22 25.03 2.29
N GLN A 56 8.57 24.27 3.33
CA GLN A 56 9.49 24.76 4.36
C GLN A 56 10.86 25.11 3.76
N THR A 57 11.38 24.26 2.86
CA THR A 57 12.61 24.54 2.12
C THR A 57 12.47 25.78 1.23
N ALA A 58 11.38 25.88 0.46
CA ALA A 58 11.09 27.02 -0.40
C ALA A 58 11.02 28.35 0.38
N LEU A 59 10.33 28.37 1.52
CA LEU A 59 10.24 29.56 2.38
C LEU A 59 11.59 29.94 2.98
N THR A 60 12.41 28.95 3.34
CA THR A 60 13.77 29.19 3.85
C THR A 60 14.64 29.83 2.77
N GLN A 61 14.61 29.30 1.55
CA GLN A 61 15.33 29.85 0.40
C GLN A 61 14.84 31.26 0.08
N ALA A 62 13.53 31.48 0.03
CA ALA A 62 12.94 32.79 -0.21
C ALA A 62 13.36 33.82 0.85
N GLY A 63 13.39 33.44 2.13
CA GLY A 63 13.85 34.31 3.21
C GLY A 63 15.33 34.67 3.08
N GLN A 64 16.19 33.71 2.73
CA GLN A 64 17.63 33.97 2.49
C GLN A 64 17.83 34.92 1.31
N MET A 65 17.10 34.73 0.22
CA MET A 65 17.17 35.58 -0.97
C MET A 65 16.63 36.99 -0.70
N ALA A 66 15.57 37.13 0.10
CA ALA A 66 15.05 38.43 0.51
C ALA A 66 16.08 39.22 1.37
N ILE A 67 16.77 38.54 2.30
CA ILE A 67 17.85 39.15 3.10
C ILE A 67 19.02 39.55 2.20
N LEU A 68 19.37 38.72 1.21
CA LEU A 68 20.43 39.02 0.25
C LEU A 68 20.07 40.24 -0.61
N ALA A 69 18.84 40.29 -1.14
CA ALA A 69 18.33 41.43 -1.89
C ALA A 69 18.41 42.74 -1.11
N ALA A 70 18.14 42.72 0.20
CA ALA A 70 18.23 43.90 1.06
C ALA A 70 19.66 44.43 1.25
N LYS A 71 20.69 43.65 0.91
CA LYS A 71 22.12 44.00 1.04
C LYS A 71 22.78 44.34 -0.30
N LEU A 72 22.03 44.21 -1.40
CA LEU A 72 22.50 44.42 -2.76
C LEU A 72 21.80 45.64 -3.36
N ASP A 73 22.42 46.21 -4.39
CA ASP A 73 21.84 47.29 -5.19
C ASP A 73 21.68 46.83 -6.64
N GLY A 74 21.00 47.65 -7.44
CA GLY A 74 20.96 47.45 -8.90
C GLY A 74 20.39 46.08 -9.34
N PRO A 75 20.94 45.48 -10.40
CA PRO A 75 20.48 44.21 -10.97
C PRO A 75 20.57 43.00 -10.02
N GLU A 76 21.57 42.95 -9.13
CA GLU A 76 21.78 41.83 -8.21
C GLU A 76 20.67 41.73 -7.16
N ARG A 77 20.16 42.88 -6.72
CA ARG A 77 18.97 42.95 -5.87
C ARG A 77 17.73 42.41 -6.59
N ALA A 78 17.55 42.76 -7.86
CA ALA A 78 16.42 42.27 -8.65
C ALA A 78 16.49 40.75 -8.79
N ALA A 79 17.64 40.21 -9.20
CA ALA A 79 17.85 38.77 -9.33
C ALA A 79 17.54 38.01 -8.02
N ALA A 80 17.97 38.53 -6.87
CA ALA A 80 17.64 37.94 -5.57
C ALA A 80 16.14 38.01 -5.23
N GLN A 81 15.44 39.10 -5.56
CA GLN A 81 13.98 39.19 -5.39
C GLN A 81 13.22 38.20 -6.27
N ILE A 82 13.69 37.99 -7.49
CA ILE A 82 13.11 37.05 -8.45
C ILE A 82 13.29 35.61 -7.96
N ALA A 83 14.49 35.24 -7.51
CA ALA A 83 14.76 33.93 -6.93
C ALA A 83 13.88 33.67 -5.69
N ALA A 84 13.65 34.70 -4.86
CA ALA A 84 12.75 34.59 -3.71
C ALA A 84 11.29 34.33 -4.14
N ALA A 85 10.77 35.09 -5.12
CA ALA A 85 9.42 34.90 -5.64
C ALA A 85 9.24 33.53 -6.30
N GLN A 86 10.26 33.04 -7.01
CA GLN A 86 10.23 31.74 -7.66
C GLN A 86 10.20 30.59 -6.65
N ALA A 87 11.00 30.67 -5.59
CA ALA A 87 10.93 29.70 -4.49
C ALA A 87 9.52 29.68 -3.87
N ILE A 88 8.90 30.84 -3.61
CA ILE A 88 7.52 30.93 -3.11
C ILE A 88 6.53 30.28 -4.08
N SER A 89 6.65 30.55 -5.38
CA SER A 89 5.77 29.99 -6.40
C SER A 89 5.88 28.46 -6.47
N GLN A 90 7.09 27.91 -6.44
CA GLN A 90 7.33 26.46 -6.42
C GLN A 90 6.73 25.80 -5.16
N GLY A 91 6.90 26.43 -3.99
CA GLY A 91 6.27 25.98 -2.76
C GLY A 91 4.74 25.98 -2.84
N ALA A 92 4.15 27.04 -3.42
CA ALA A 92 2.71 27.14 -3.62
C ALA A 92 2.17 26.08 -4.58
N GLU A 93 2.86 25.81 -5.69
CA GLU A 93 2.49 24.77 -6.66
C GLU A 93 2.55 23.36 -6.05
N ALA A 94 3.55 23.08 -5.22
CA ALA A 94 3.66 21.82 -4.50
C ALA A 94 2.47 21.59 -3.55
N ILE A 95 2.05 22.61 -2.78
CA ILE A 95 0.86 22.53 -1.91
C ILE A 95 -0.43 22.44 -2.72
N ASP A 96 -0.59 23.23 -3.77
CA ASP A 96 -1.79 23.19 -4.60
C ASP A 96 -1.97 21.81 -5.25
N THR A 97 -0.88 21.20 -5.73
CA THR A 97 -0.91 19.81 -6.22
C THR A 97 -1.28 18.83 -5.11
N ALA A 98 -0.71 18.99 -3.90
CA ALA A 98 -1.06 18.18 -2.73
C ALA A 98 -2.55 18.25 -2.40
N LEU A 99 -3.12 19.45 -2.40
CA LEU A 99 -4.55 19.67 -2.15
C LEU A 99 -5.42 19.04 -3.24
N LYS A 100 -5.05 19.20 -4.52
CA LYS A 100 -5.77 18.57 -5.65
C LYS A 100 -5.75 17.04 -5.61
N GLN A 101 -4.70 16.44 -5.05
CA GLN A 101 -4.55 14.99 -4.95
C GLN A 101 -4.99 14.42 -3.59
N TRP A 102 -5.34 15.27 -2.63
CA TRP A 102 -5.61 14.90 -1.24
C TRP A 102 -6.62 13.76 -1.11
N ASP A 103 -7.79 13.91 -1.75
CA ASP A 103 -8.88 12.93 -1.65
C ASP A 103 -8.50 11.57 -2.25
N ASN A 104 -7.72 11.56 -3.34
CA ASN A 104 -7.23 10.32 -3.95
C ASN A 104 -6.25 9.60 -3.02
N ILE A 105 -5.33 10.34 -2.38
CA ILE A 105 -4.36 9.75 -1.46
C ILE A 105 -5.05 9.22 -0.20
N ILE A 106 -5.87 10.04 0.46
CA ILE A 106 -6.57 9.63 1.69
C ILE A 106 -7.56 8.50 1.40
N GLY A 107 -8.27 8.57 0.28
CA GLY A 107 -9.16 7.51 -0.19
C GLY A 107 -8.43 6.18 -0.39
N GLY A 108 -7.25 6.21 -1.00
CA GLY A 108 -6.43 5.01 -1.15
C GLY A 108 -5.81 4.50 0.15
N ILE A 109 -5.38 5.37 1.06
CA ILE A 109 -4.91 4.97 2.40
C ILE A 109 -6.02 4.24 3.15
N ALA A 110 -7.23 4.80 3.14
CA ALA A 110 -8.39 4.15 3.73
C ALA A 110 -8.69 2.81 3.04
N ALA A 111 -8.53 2.74 1.72
CA ALA A 111 -8.75 1.51 0.97
C ALA A 111 -7.72 0.42 1.30
N THR A 112 -6.43 0.77 1.41
CA THR A 112 -5.38 -0.16 1.86
C THR A 112 -5.68 -0.69 3.25
N SER A 113 -6.07 0.15 4.20
CA SER A 113 -6.40 -0.30 5.56
C SER A 113 -7.67 -1.18 5.60
N LYS A 114 -8.68 -0.86 4.78
CA LYS A 114 -9.90 -1.67 4.64
C LYS A 114 -9.66 -3.03 3.98
N LEU A 115 -8.59 -3.18 3.18
CA LEU A 115 -8.13 -4.48 2.72
C LEU A 115 -7.20 -5.17 3.74
N ALA A 116 -6.33 -4.44 4.42
CA ALA A 116 -5.37 -5.00 5.37
C ALA A 116 -6.04 -5.66 6.58
N ALA A 117 -7.00 -4.96 7.21
CA ALA A 117 -7.64 -5.46 8.43
C ALA A 117 -8.35 -6.81 8.26
N PRO A 118 -9.12 -7.07 7.19
CA PRO A 118 -9.63 -8.41 6.90
C PRO A 118 -8.53 -9.46 6.76
N ASN A 119 -7.39 -9.15 6.15
CA ASN A 119 -6.29 -10.11 5.99
C ASN A 119 -5.73 -10.56 7.34
N ALA A 120 -5.55 -9.63 8.27
CA ALA A 120 -5.18 -9.95 9.65
C ALA A 120 -6.22 -10.84 10.35
N LEU A 121 -7.52 -10.54 10.19
CA LEU A 121 -8.61 -11.35 10.75
C LEU A 121 -8.71 -12.75 10.12
N ILE A 122 -8.44 -12.87 8.82
CA ILE A 122 -8.49 -14.14 8.09
C ILE A 122 -7.44 -15.12 8.64
N ASP A 123 -6.27 -14.63 9.07
CA ASP A 123 -5.25 -15.46 9.69
C ASP A 123 -5.74 -16.16 10.96
N GLU A 124 -6.63 -15.51 11.73
CA GLU A 124 -7.29 -16.07 12.91
C GLU A 124 -8.49 -16.94 12.55
N PHE A 125 -9.41 -16.42 11.74
CA PHE A 125 -10.68 -17.08 11.45
C PHE A 125 -10.53 -18.36 10.64
N ARG A 126 -9.50 -18.48 9.79
CA ARG A 126 -9.25 -19.73 9.04
C ARG A 126 -8.92 -20.92 9.96
N GLU A 127 -8.55 -20.67 11.21
CA GLU A 127 -8.28 -21.71 12.20
C GLU A 127 -9.53 -22.16 12.96
N THR A 128 -10.68 -21.52 12.71
CA THR A 128 -11.98 -21.90 13.27
C THR A 128 -12.30 -23.33 12.86
N ARG A 129 -12.54 -24.18 13.85
CA ARG A 129 -12.71 -25.61 13.65
C ARG A 129 -13.79 -26.20 14.54
N THR A 130 -14.34 -27.32 14.13
CA THR A 130 -15.16 -28.18 14.99
C THR A 130 -14.30 -29.32 15.54
N GLY A 131 -14.63 -29.78 16.75
CA GLY A 131 -14.00 -30.96 17.34
C GLY A 131 -14.60 -32.27 16.83
N ASP A 132 -13.83 -33.36 16.96
CA ASP A 132 -14.34 -34.72 16.73
C ASP A 132 -15.36 -35.09 17.82
N LEU A 133 -16.44 -35.77 17.44
CA LEU A 133 -17.33 -36.44 18.39
C LEU A 133 -17.13 -37.95 18.26
N PRO A 134 -16.92 -38.67 19.38
CA PRO A 134 -16.72 -40.11 19.36
C PRO A 134 -17.93 -40.82 18.76
N ALA A 135 -17.67 -41.93 18.07
CA ALA A 135 -18.69 -42.79 17.51
C ALA A 135 -19.44 -43.51 18.63
N ILE A 136 -20.77 -43.47 18.57
CA ILE A 136 -21.66 -44.13 19.52
C ILE A 136 -22.38 -45.27 18.79
N SER A 137 -22.39 -46.47 19.39
CA SER A 137 -23.08 -47.63 18.84
C SER A 137 -24.59 -47.39 18.74
N GLN A 138 -25.16 -47.78 17.62
CA GLN A 138 -26.60 -47.85 17.40
C GLN A 138 -27.09 -49.26 17.72
N ALA A 139 -27.31 -49.58 19.00
CA ALA A 139 -27.94 -50.85 19.36
C ALA A 139 -29.46 -50.76 19.18
N GLY A 140 -30.02 -51.40 18.14
CA GLY A 140 -31.46 -51.52 17.92
C GLY A 140 -32.20 -50.21 17.58
N PRO A 141 -33.53 -50.26 17.32
CA PRO A 141 -34.31 -49.07 17.00
C PRO A 141 -34.41 -48.19 18.25
N PHE A 142 -33.58 -47.15 18.31
CA PHE A 142 -33.60 -46.07 19.31
C PHE A 142 -33.16 -46.42 20.75
N ALA A 143 -32.11 -47.21 20.96
CA ALA A 143 -31.53 -47.34 22.32
C ALA A 143 -30.89 -46.01 22.77
N ILE A 144 -31.70 -45.19 23.45
CA ILE A 144 -31.37 -43.96 24.17
C ILE A 144 -30.49 -43.01 23.34
N ALA A 145 -31.10 -42.30 22.40
CA ALA A 145 -30.42 -41.26 21.63
C ALA A 145 -29.76 -40.25 22.59
N LYS A 146 -28.44 -40.30 22.71
CA LYS A 146 -27.67 -39.21 23.31
C LYS A 146 -27.59 -38.09 22.27
N ASN A 147 -27.97 -36.89 22.66
CA ASN A 147 -27.75 -35.72 21.83
C ASN A 147 -26.25 -35.54 21.60
N LEU A 148 -25.84 -35.48 20.33
CA LEU A 148 -24.50 -35.09 19.92
C LEU A 148 -24.50 -33.59 19.65
N ALA A 149 -23.66 -32.85 20.35
CA ALA A 149 -23.48 -31.42 20.13
C ALA A 149 -22.09 -31.18 19.53
N VAL A 150 -22.06 -30.58 18.34
CA VAL A 150 -20.81 -30.10 17.72
C VAL A 150 -20.57 -28.68 18.20
N GLN A 151 -19.40 -28.44 18.77
CA GLN A 151 -18.97 -27.09 19.15
C GLN A 151 -17.89 -26.60 18.18
N ALA A 152 -18.05 -25.38 17.71
CA ALA A 152 -16.99 -24.67 17.00
C ALA A 152 -16.07 -23.96 18.01
N THR A 153 -14.78 -24.02 17.74
CA THR A 153 -13.73 -23.34 18.52
C THR A 153 -13.01 -22.37 17.61
N LEU A 154 -12.90 -21.13 18.08
CA LEU A 154 -12.01 -20.12 17.52
C LEU A 154 -10.81 -19.99 18.46
N LYS A 155 -9.59 -20.12 17.93
CA LYS A 155 -8.37 -19.87 18.68
C LYS A 155 -7.80 -18.54 18.21
N ALA A 156 -7.93 -17.51 19.03
CA ALA A 156 -7.25 -16.25 18.80
C ALA A 156 -5.74 -16.38 19.10
N ASN A 157 -4.93 -15.58 18.43
CA ASN A 157 -3.53 -15.41 18.75
C ASN A 157 -3.35 -14.59 20.03
N ASP A 158 -2.68 -15.19 21.01
CA ASP A 158 -2.42 -14.57 22.31
C ASP A 158 -1.52 -13.34 22.22
N ASN A 159 -0.76 -13.18 21.13
CA ASN A 159 0.13 -12.04 20.91
C ASN A 159 -0.54 -10.86 20.18
N GLY A 160 -1.77 -11.03 19.69
CA GLY A 160 -2.44 -10.07 18.80
C GLY A 160 -2.29 -10.41 17.32
N PHE A 161 -3.03 -9.70 16.47
CA PHE A 161 -3.10 -9.97 15.04
C PHE A 161 -1.74 -9.89 14.36
N CYS A 162 -1.41 -10.92 13.59
CA CYS A 162 -0.19 -10.98 12.78
C CYS A 162 1.11 -10.72 13.57
N LEU A 163 1.14 -11.14 14.84
CA LEU A 163 2.33 -11.15 15.68
C LEU A 163 2.70 -12.58 16.04
N GLN A 164 3.98 -12.94 15.92
CA GLN A 164 4.48 -14.25 16.37
C GLN A 164 4.93 -14.22 17.85
N ALA A 165 5.29 -13.02 18.32
CA ALA A 165 5.64 -12.71 19.70
C ALA A 165 5.44 -11.19 19.90
N GLN A 166 5.51 -10.71 21.13
CA GLN A 166 5.42 -9.28 21.41
C GLN A 166 6.45 -8.49 20.57
N GLY A 167 5.97 -7.54 19.77
CA GLY A 167 6.79 -6.69 18.91
C GLY A 167 7.42 -7.40 17.70
N THR A 168 7.11 -8.67 17.44
CA THR A 168 7.65 -9.42 16.30
C THR A 168 6.54 -9.84 15.34
N LEU A 169 6.63 -9.36 14.09
CA LEU A 169 5.64 -9.64 13.05
C LEU A 169 5.63 -11.13 12.66
N LYS A 170 4.43 -11.66 12.44
CA LYS A 170 4.22 -12.96 11.79
C LYS A 170 4.28 -12.75 10.28
N GLN A 171 5.42 -13.10 9.69
CA GLN A 171 5.66 -12.91 8.26
C GLN A 171 6.55 -14.02 7.71
N THR A 172 6.54 -14.18 6.39
CA THR A 172 7.42 -15.14 5.71
C THR A 172 8.88 -14.71 5.84
N ALA A 173 9.76 -15.70 5.97
CA ALA A 173 11.21 -15.45 5.96
C ALA A 173 11.74 -15.22 4.53
N THR A 174 11.00 -15.71 3.52
CA THR A 174 11.38 -15.63 2.11
C THR A 174 11.40 -14.18 1.65
N PRO A 175 12.56 -13.65 1.22
CA PRO A 175 12.62 -12.35 0.58
C PRO A 175 11.78 -12.34 -0.69
N ASP A 176 11.23 -11.18 -1.06
CA ASP A 176 10.64 -11.04 -2.38
C ASP A 176 11.75 -11.11 -3.45
N ALA A 177 11.88 -12.28 -4.10
CA ALA A 177 12.82 -12.51 -5.19
C ALA A 177 12.51 -11.65 -6.42
N THR A 178 11.32 -11.07 -6.46
CA THR A 178 10.84 -10.18 -7.50
C THR A 178 10.70 -8.77 -6.95
N HIS A 179 11.78 -7.98 -7.00
CA HIS A 179 11.66 -6.51 -7.18
C HIS A 179 10.90 -6.14 -8.48
N SER A 180 10.17 -7.07 -9.08
CA SER A 180 9.65 -7.01 -10.43
C SER A 180 8.51 -6.00 -10.45
N ASN A 181 8.75 -4.91 -11.15
CA ASN A 181 8.04 -4.36 -12.32
C ASN A 181 6.54 -4.70 -12.52
N GLN A 182 6.03 -5.84 -12.03
CA GLN A 182 4.62 -6.20 -12.04
C GLN A 182 3.92 -5.71 -10.76
N LYS A 183 3.40 -4.49 -10.85
CA LYS A 183 2.51 -3.85 -9.88
C LYS A 183 1.28 -4.73 -9.64
N SER A 184 1.34 -5.65 -8.68
CA SER A 184 0.21 -6.48 -8.29
C SER A 184 0.00 -6.41 -6.79
N ILE A 185 -1.28 -6.48 -6.39
CA ILE A 185 -1.67 -6.56 -5.00
C ILE A 185 -2.09 -8.00 -4.74
N ILE A 186 -1.47 -8.63 -3.75
CA ILE A 186 -1.93 -9.91 -3.22
C ILE A 186 -2.73 -9.61 -1.97
N THR A 187 -3.98 -10.05 -1.95
CA THR A 187 -4.88 -9.98 -0.80
C THR A 187 -5.55 -11.34 -0.59
N TYR A 188 -6.12 -11.55 0.58
CA TYR A 188 -6.83 -12.76 0.93
C TYR A 188 -8.27 -12.43 1.27
N ALA A 189 -9.16 -13.37 0.93
CA ALA A 189 -10.53 -13.41 1.39
C ALA A 189 -10.80 -14.74 2.09
N ILE A 190 -11.84 -14.80 2.91
CA ILE A 190 -12.29 -16.05 3.53
C ILE A 190 -13.51 -16.59 2.84
N LYS A 191 -13.60 -17.91 2.72
CA LYS A 191 -14.83 -18.59 2.30
C LYS A 191 -15.06 -19.87 3.10
N ALA A 192 -16.27 -20.39 3.00
CA ALA A 192 -16.60 -21.68 3.56
C ALA A 192 -15.74 -22.77 2.91
N LYS A 193 -15.19 -23.66 3.73
CA LYS A 193 -14.49 -24.84 3.22
C LYS A 193 -15.46 -25.71 2.43
N ALA A 194 -15.02 -26.22 1.28
CA ALA A 194 -15.84 -27.12 0.48
C ALA A 194 -16.23 -28.38 1.28
N LYS A 195 -17.45 -28.89 1.05
CA LYS A 195 -17.89 -30.15 1.65
C LYS A 195 -16.95 -31.29 1.25
N ALA A 196 -16.70 -32.21 2.17
CA ALA A 196 -15.99 -33.46 1.87
C ALA A 196 -16.70 -34.24 0.75
N SER A 197 -15.92 -34.80 -0.18
CA SER A 197 -16.42 -35.66 -1.27
C SER A 197 -16.10 -37.14 -1.08
N ASP A 198 -15.24 -37.47 -0.11
CA ASP A 198 -14.81 -38.82 0.24
C ASP A 198 -14.99 -39.08 1.75
N GLY A 199 -14.68 -40.30 2.18
CA GLY A 199 -14.75 -40.70 3.59
C GLY A 199 -13.65 -40.08 4.47
N ASP A 200 -12.68 -39.35 3.89
CA ASP A 200 -11.51 -38.87 4.60
C ASP A 200 -11.57 -37.38 4.95
N GLY A 201 -12.58 -36.66 4.44
CA GLY A 201 -12.73 -35.23 4.67
C GLY A 201 -13.12 -34.81 6.11
N GLU A 202 -13.22 -33.49 6.28
CA GLU A 202 -13.54 -32.82 7.54
C GLU A 202 -15.01 -32.40 7.60
N ASN A 203 -15.50 -32.13 8.81
CA ASN A 203 -16.88 -31.67 9.11
C ASN A 203 -17.96 -32.59 8.53
N MET A 204 -17.83 -33.89 8.78
CA MET A 204 -18.75 -34.89 8.25
C MET A 204 -19.25 -35.85 9.33
N VAL A 205 -20.48 -36.32 9.15
CA VAL A 205 -21.02 -37.43 9.94
C VAL A 205 -20.37 -38.71 9.45
N CYS A 206 -19.80 -39.47 10.38
CA CYS A 206 -19.02 -40.67 10.07
C CYS A 206 -19.76 -41.94 10.49
N LEU A 207 -20.01 -42.79 9.50
CA LEU A 207 -20.60 -44.11 9.68
C LEU A 207 -19.47 -45.11 9.92
N LEU A 208 -19.49 -45.79 11.07
CA LEU A 208 -18.40 -46.65 11.54
C LEU A 208 -18.92 -48.01 11.99
N GLY A 209 -18.05 -49.01 11.94
CA GLY A 209 -18.35 -50.40 12.33
C GLY A 209 -18.27 -50.67 13.84
N ASN A 210 -17.78 -49.72 14.64
CA ASN A 210 -17.66 -49.83 16.10
C ASN A 210 -17.74 -48.44 16.75
N ALA A 211 -18.16 -48.38 18.01
CA ALA A 211 -18.01 -47.18 18.84
C ALA A 211 -16.52 -46.90 19.15
N GLY A 212 -16.18 -45.62 19.34
CA GLY A 212 -14.81 -45.21 19.65
C GLY A 212 -14.40 -43.87 19.04
N THR A 213 -13.09 -43.61 19.01
CA THR A 213 -12.52 -42.36 18.48
C THR A 213 -12.70 -42.26 16.97
N VAL A 214 -13.09 -41.09 16.48
CA VAL A 214 -13.25 -40.79 15.03
C VAL A 214 -12.00 -40.19 14.41
N SER A 215 -11.09 -39.65 15.24
CA SER A 215 -9.84 -39.05 14.78
C SER A 215 -9.01 -40.04 13.96
N GLY A 216 -8.62 -39.64 12.74
CA GLY A 216 -7.85 -40.47 11.81
C GLY A 216 -8.64 -41.62 11.16
N ALA A 217 -9.94 -41.77 11.44
CA ALA A 217 -10.78 -42.76 10.79
C ALA A 217 -11.22 -42.29 9.39
N THR A 218 -11.33 -43.25 8.47
CA THR A 218 -12.05 -43.11 7.21
C THR A 218 -13.51 -43.47 7.42
N CYS A 219 -14.40 -42.55 7.03
CA CYS A 219 -15.83 -42.66 7.24
C CYS A 219 -16.43 -43.57 6.17
N GLY A 220 -17.11 -44.65 6.60
CA GLY A 220 -17.68 -45.65 5.73
C GLY A 220 -19.09 -45.29 5.24
N THR A 221 -19.73 -46.24 4.55
CA THR A 221 -21.12 -46.12 4.05
C THR A 221 -22.12 -47.03 4.78
N THR A 222 -21.64 -47.93 5.66
CA THR A 222 -22.44 -48.84 6.49
C THR A 222 -22.05 -48.68 7.96
N ALA A 223 -23.02 -48.55 8.87
CA ALA A 223 -22.75 -48.25 10.28
C ALA A 223 -23.46 -49.20 11.25
N THR A 224 -22.72 -49.61 12.28
CA THR A 224 -23.24 -50.03 13.59
C THR A 224 -22.98 -48.95 14.65
N ALA A 225 -22.24 -47.89 14.31
CA ALA A 225 -21.99 -46.72 15.14
C ALA A 225 -21.93 -45.44 14.28
N ILE A 226 -22.29 -44.29 14.88
CA ILE A 226 -22.22 -42.97 14.22
C ILE A 226 -21.40 -42.02 15.08
N GLY A 227 -20.47 -41.30 14.46
CA GLY A 227 -19.71 -40.20 15.07
C GLY A 227 -19.64 -38.98 14.16
N TYR A 228 -18.81 -38.00 14.54
CA TYR A 228 -18.58 -36.80 13.74
C TYR A 228 -17.09 -36.52 13.66
N LYS A 229 -16.59 -36.33 12.44
CA LYS A 229 -15.22 -35.92 12.16
C LYS A 229 -15.19 -34.41 12.01
N GLY A 230 -14.51 -33.74 12.93
CA GLY A 230 -14.37 -32.30 12.96
C GLY A 230 -13.38 -31.80 11.91
N GLY A 231 -12.98 -30.54 12.05
CA GLY A 231 -12.02 -29.89 11.16
C GLY A 231 -12.35 -28.43 10.89
N ARG A 232 -11.64 -27.83 9.93
CA ARG A 232 -11.73 -26.38 9.67
C ARG A 232 -13.02 -26.03 8.97
N LEU A 233 -13.66 -24.96 9.40
CA LEU A 233 -14.92 -24.49 8.80
C LEU A 233 -14.69 -23.55 7.60
N LEU A 234 -13.56 -22.84 7.63
CA LEU A 234 -13.26 -21.76 6.71
C LEU A 234 -11.88 -21.97 6.07
N GLU A 235 -11.71 -21.44 4.87
CA GLU A 235 -10.43 -21.44 4.16
C GLU A 235 -10.10 -20.05 3.63
N ALA A 236 -8.81 -19.73 3.63
CA ALA A 236 -8.31 -18.50 3.03
C ALA A 236 -8.11 -18.71 1.52
N THR A 237 -8.64 -17.81 0.71
CA THR A 237 -8.46 -17.77 -0.74
C THR A 237 -7.59 -16.59 -1.10
N GLN A 238 -6.46 -16.86 -1.75
CA GLN A 238 -5.58 -15.81 -2.26
C GLN A 238 -6.18 -15.18 -3.52
N ILE A 239 -6.17 -13.85 -3.56
CA ILE A 239 -6.65 -13.04 -4.66
C ILE A 239 -5.48 -12.19 -5.15
N LYS A 240 -5.09 -12.40 -6.40
CA LYS A 240 -4.05 -11.60 -7.07
C LYS A 240 -4.70 -10.57 -7.98
N LEU A 241 -4.57 -9.30 -7.63
CA LEU A 241 -5.03 -8.17 -8.41
C LEU A 241 -3.87 -7.66 -9.25
N THR A 242 -4.02 -7.71 -10.57
CA THR A 242 -2.98 -7.28 -11.54
C THR A 242 -3.45 -6.04 -12.29
N LYS A 243 -2.54 -5.16 -12.70
CA LYS A 243 -2.90 -4.02 -13.55
C LYS A 243 -3.50 -4.50 -14.87
N LYS A 244 -4.51 -3.79 -15.36
CA LYS A 244 -5.09 -4.02 -16.69
C LYS A 244 -4.05 -3.70 -17.77
N PRO A 245 -3.76 -4.64 -18.69
CA PRO A 245 -2.84 -4.37 -19.80
C PRO A 245 -3.31 -3.19 -20.65
N GLY A 246 -2.39 -2.26 -20.96
CA GLY A 246 -2.70 -1.10 -21.80
C GLY A 246 -3.53 0.00 -21.14
N ASP A 247 -3.91 -0.15 -19.86
CA ASP A 247 -4.65 0.88 -19.13
C ASP A 247 -3.71 2.02 -18.71
N THR A 248 -3.94 3.21 -19.26
CA THR A 248 -3.19 4.42 -18.95
C THR A 248 -3.42 4.89 -17.52
N GLU A 249 -4.58 4.58 -16.95
CA GLU A 249 -4.87 4.84 -15.54
C GLU A 249 -4.29 3.74 -14.64
N GLN A 250 -3.72 2.67 -15.20
CA GLN A 250 -3.14 1.60 -14.40
C GLN A 250 -4.17 1.09 -13.36
N ASN A 251 -5.43 0.86 -13.75
CA ASN A 251 -6.38 0.25 -12.83
C ASN A 251 -6.06 -1.23 -12.64
N TYR A 252 -6.41 -1.77 -11.48
CA TYR A 252 -6.38 -3.21 -11.26
C TYR A 252 -7.54 -3.89 -11.99
N ALA A 253 -7.29 -5.09 -12.52
CA ALA A 253 -8.32 -5.96 -13.05
C ALA A 253 -9.24 -6.44 -11.92
N ASP A 254 -10.53 -6.52 -12.22
CA ASP A 254 -11.54 -6.96 -11.27
C ASP A 254 -11.37 -8.46 -10.97
N THR A 255 -11.50 -8.85 -9.69
CA THR A 255 -11.56 -10.27 -9.32
C THR A 255 -12.91 -10.88 -9.70
N ALA A 256 -12.87 -12.13 -10.20
CA ALA A 256 -14.06 -12.93 -10.49
C ALA A 256 -14.44 -13.88 -9.33
N GLU A 257 -13.61 -13.98 -8.28
CA GLU A 257 -13.85 -14.86 -7.14
C GLU A 257 -15.18 -14.50 -6.45
N SER A 258 -15.94 -15.52 -6.04
CA SER A 258 -17.29 -15.34 -5.49
C SER A 258 -17.50 -16.24 -4.27
N GLY A 259 -18.52 -15.95 -3.46
CA GLY A 259 -18.75 -16.65 -2.20
C GLY A 259 -17.67 -16.37 -1.14
N ILE A 260 -17.04 -15.19 -1.23
CA ILE A 260 -15.92 -14.75 -0.39
C ILE A 260 -16.31 -13.54 0.46
N VAL A 261 -15.58 -13.34 1.57
CA VAL A 261 -15.64 -12.14 2.41
C VAL A 261 -14.22 -11.57 2.60
N PRO A 262 -13.98 -10.25 2.35
CA PRO A 262 -14.92 -9.30 1.76
C PRO A 262 -15.37 -9.73 0.35
N ASP A 263 -16.55 -9.28 -0.08
CA ASP A 263 -17.07 -9.64 -1.39
C ASP A 263 -16.27 -9.02 -2.54
N LYS A 264 -16.45 -9.55 -3.76
CA LYS A 264 -15.75 -9.06 -4.95
C LYS A 264 -16.02 -7.59 -5.25
N ALA A 265 -17.22 -7.08 -4.97
CA ALA A 265 -17.56 -5.69 -5.26
C ALA A 265 -16.74 -4.75 -4.36
N THR A 266 -16.62 -5.12 -3.08
CA THR A 266 -15.79 -4.45 -2.09
C THR A 266 -14.32 -4.49 -2.51
N ILE A 267 -13.77 -5.67 -2.83
CA ILE A 267 -12.38 -5.81 -3.24
C ILE A 267 -12.08 -4.96 -4.50
N ASN A 268 -12.95 -5.01 -5.50
CA ASN A 268 -12.78 -4.26 -6.75
C ASN A 268 -12.92 -2.75 -6.55
N GLN A 269 -13.79 -2.30 -5.63
CA GLN A 269 -13.89 -0.88 -5.29
C GLN A 269 -12.63 -0.38 -4.59
N LEU A 270 -12.14 -1.13 -3.59
CA LEU A 270 -10.96 -0.76 -2.83
C LEU A 270 -9.70 -0.77 -3.72
N SER A 271 -9.57 -1.74 -4.63
CA SER A 271 -8.44 -1.78 -5.55
C SER A 271 -8.39 -0.59 -6.52
N LYS A 272 -9.56 -0.09 -6.98
CA LYS A 272 -9.65 1.14 -7.78
C LYS A 272 -9.18 2.37 -6.99
N GLN A 273 -9.58 2.49 -5.73
CA GLN A 273 -9.12 3.58 -4.86
C GLN A 273 -7.60 3.51 -4.62
N ILE A 274 -7.02 2.31 -4.50
CA ILE A 274 -5.58 2.13 -4.39
C ILE A 274 -4.86 2.55 -5.68
N ALA A 275 -5.40 2.19 -6.85
CA ALA A 275 -4.84 2.64 -8.13
C ALA A 275 -4.84 4.18 -8.25
N HIS A 276 -5.91 4.85 -7.84
CA HIS A 276 -5.97 6.32 -7.84
C HIS A 276 -4.92 6.94 -6.91
N MET A 277 -4.68 6.35 -5.74
CA MET A 277 -3.61 6.80 -4.82
C MET A 277 -2.22 6.63 -5.43
N GLU A 278 -1.93 5.51 -6.09
CA GLU A 278 -0.64 5.28 -6.76
C GLU A 278 -0.38 6.33 -7.85
N GLN A 279 -1.41 6.66 -8.65
CA GLN A 279 -1.34 7.71 -9.66
C GLN A 279 -1.16 9.09 -9.03
N ALA A 280 -1.95 9.40 -8.00
CA ALA A 280 -1.90 10.67 -7.29
C ALA A 280 -0.51 10.91 -6.70
N ALA A 281 0.11 9.89 -6.10
CA ALA A 281 1.46 10.02 -5.56
C ALA A 281 2.52 10.19 -6.66
N THR A 282 2.34 9.55 -7.82
CA THR A 282 3.21 9.82 -8.98
C THR A 282 3.15 11.31 -9.37
N LYS A 283 1.95 11.91 -9.40
CA LYS A 283 1.78 13.35 -9.68
C LYS A 283 2.44 14.22 -8.60
N LEU A 284 2.39 13.83 -7.32
CA LEU A 284 3.08 14.54 -6.25
C LEU A 284 4.60 14.50 -6.40
N THR A 285 5.17 13.37 -6.80
CA THR A 285 6.61 13.28 -7.11
C THR A 285 6.96 14.11 -8.32
N THR A 286 6.16 14.08 -9.39
CA THR A 286 6.41 14.92 -10.57
C THR A 286 6.39 16.41 -10.23
N ALA A 287 5.40 16.87 -9.44
CA ALA A 287 5.30 18.25 -8.99
C ALA A 287 6.47 18.67 -8.09
N ALA A 288 6.97 17.76 -7.23
CA ALA A 288 8.17 18.00 -6.44
C ALA A 288 9.47 18.02 -7.28
N SER A 289 9.45 17.40 -8.46
CA SER A 289 10.60 17.28 -9.37
C SER A 289 10.64 18.31 -10.49
N VAL A 290 9.70 19.26 -10.55
CA VAL A 290 9.71 20.30 -11.59
C VAL A 290 10.99 21.11 -11.44
N SER A 291 11.89 20.90 -12.40
CA SER A 291 13.14 21.63 -12.58
C SER A 291 12.84 23.14 -12.68
N PRO A 292 13.71 24.02 -12.17
CA PRO A 292 13.60 25.47 -12.32
C PRO A 292 13.34 25.96 -13.75
N GLU A 293 13.56 25.11 -14.76
CA GLU A 293 13.35 25.35 -16.19
C GLU A 293 11.91 25.75 -16.58
N ALA A 294 10.88 25.29 -15.85
CA ALA A 294 9.51 25.80 -15.99
C ALA A 294 9.32 27.08 -15.18
N SER A 295 10.32 27.94 -15.23
CA SER A 295 10.30 29.23 -14.60
C SER A 295 9.16 30.08 -15.18
N VAL A 296 8.21 30.48 -14.34
CA VAL A 296 7.21 31.53 -14.61
C VAL A 296 7.87 32.91 -14.83
N ILE A 297 9.21 32.97 -14.75
CA ILE A 297 9.99 34.16 -15.05
C ILE A 297 9.81 34.52 -16.52
N ASP A 298 9.24 35.70 -16.74
CA ASP A 298 9.05 36.29 -18.06
C ASP A 298 10.39 36.54 -18.77
N THR A 299 10.35 36.67 -20.10
CA THR A 299 11.57 36.80 -20.91
C THR A 299 12.42 38.01 -20.54
N ALA A 300 11.82 39.14 -20.10
CA ALA A 300 12.58 40.32 -19.72
C ALA A 300 13.42 40.04 -18.48
N THR A 301 12.84 39.34 -17.52
CA THR A 301 13.55 38.94 -16.32
C THR A 301 14.68 37.92 -16.61
N LYS A 302 14.48 36.98 -17.55
CA LYS A 302 15.55 36.08 -18.01
C LYS A 302 16.67 36.84 -18.74
N ASP A 303 16.33 37.89 -19.48
CA ASP A 303 17.32 38.78 -20.10
C ASP A 303 18.09 39.59 -19.05
N GLU A 304 17.45 40.06 -17.99
CA GLU A 304 18.13 40.72 -16.85
C GLU A 304 19.18 39.80 -16.20
N ILE A 305 18.84 38.52 -16.01
CA ILE A 305 19.77 37.51 -15.48
C ILE A 305 20.90 37.23 -16.49
N ALA A 306 20.60 37.18 -17.79
CA ALA A 306 21.63 37.05 -18.83
C ALA A 306 22.62 38.22 -18.78
N ARG A 307 22.13 39.44 -18.59
CA ARG A 307 22.97 40.64 -18.49
C ARG A 307 23.90 40.61 -17.29
N TYR A 308 23.39 40.07 -16.19
CA TYR A 308 24.17 39.89 -14.97
C TYR A 308 25.27 38.84 -15.11
N LEU A 309 24.98 37.68 -15.71
CA LEU A 309 25.91 36.56 -15.79
C LEU A 309 27.03 36.76 -16.82
N THR A 310 26.79 37.59 -17.82
CA THR A 310 27.67 37.73 -18.99
C THR A 310 28.10 39.17 -19.23
N ASP A 311 27.21 40.02 -19.74
CA ASP A 311 27.48 41.43 -20.03
C ASP A 311 26.18 42.24 -20.21
N GLU A 312 26.21 43.56 -20.07
CA GLU A 312 25.03 44.44 -20.11
C GLU A 312 24.14 44.33 -21.37
N LYS A 313 24.60 43.69 -22.45
CA LYS A 313 23.82 43.50 -23.69
C LYS A 313 23.36 42.06 -23.88
N ALA A 314 23.69 41.17 -22.97
CA ALA A 314 23.29 39.79 -23.03
C ALA A 314 21.76 39.64 -22.96
N ASP A 315 21.27 38.65 -23.68
CA ASP A 315 19.87 38.25 -23.69
C ASP A 315 19.79 36.76 -23.36
N TYR A 316 18.62 36.32 -22.91
CA TYR A 316 18.35 34.95 -22.51
C TYR A 316 18.62 33.98 -23.64
N ASN A 317 18.20 34.32 -24.86
CA ASN A 317 18.29 33.39 -25.99
C ASN A 317 19.74 33.01 -26.32
N LYS A 318 20.70 33.92 -26.10
CA LYS A 318 22.13 33.65 -26.34
C LYS A 318 22.87 33.09 -25.13
N ASN A 319 22.29 33.19 -23.92
CA ASN A 319 22.93 32.80 -22.67
C ASN A 319 22.08 31.80 -21.87
N LYS A 320 21.20 31.07 -22.58
CA LYS A 320 20.16 30.21 -22.02
C LYS A 320 20.71 29.22 -21.00
N ASP A 321 21.77 28.50 -21.34
CA ASP A 321 22.37 27.49 -20.45
C ASP A 321 22.95 28.09 -19.16
N ALA A 322 23.48 29.33 -19.22
CA ALA A 322 24.01 30.02 -18.04
C ALA A 322 22.88 30.54 -17.15
N VAL A 323 21.84 31.11 -17.77
CA VAL A 323 20.65 31.63 -17.08
C VAL A 323 19.83 30.51 -16.46
N ASP A 324 19.55 29.44 -17.19
CA ASP A 324 18.79 28.27 -16.71
C ASP A 324 19.53 27.51 -15.60
N LYS A 325 20.87 27.63 -15.54
CA LYS A 325 21.68 27.05 -14.46
C LYS A 325 21.79 27.95 -13.22
N PHE A 326 21.53 29.24 -13.39
CA PHE A 326 21.47 30.21 -12.29
C PHE A 326 20.11 30.21 -11.59
N ILE A 327 19.04 29.96 -12.35
CA ILE A 327 17.65 29.77 -11.91
C ILE A 327 17.49 28.38 -11.28
#